data_AF-A0A0M5INY0-F1
#
_entry.id   AF-A0A0M5INY0-F1
#
_cell.length_a   1.000
_cell.length_b   1.000
_cell.length_c   1.000
_cell.angle_alpha   90.00
_cell.angle_beta   90.00
_cell.angle_gamma   90.00
#
_symmetry.space_group_name_H-M   'P 1'
#
loop_
_entity.id
_entity.type
_entity.pdbx_description
1 polymer ?
#
loop_
_entity_poly.entity_id
_entity_poly.type
_entity_poly.pdbx_seq_one_letter_code
_entity_poly.pdbx_strand_id
1 'polypeptide(L)'
;MTSPFRTNPSLGPNLHQVVKANKVWYEGAGRGAAGAGQVGSPQLGDVSFGDNGREYVWVEASDTITVAASPGTQISLTVTGPDDITAAAGAGGFYAPHSGFYSGTIAAGDRFWAAKGTAP
;
A
#
# COMPACT_ATOMS: atom_id res chain seq x y z
N MET A 1 18.15 10.35 2.66
CA MET A 1 16.73 9.97 2.53
C MET A 1 16.29 9.39 3.85
N THR A 2 15.40 10.06 4.57
CA THR A 2 14.77 9.54 5.79
C THR A 2 13.81 8.42 5.38
N SER A 3 13.96 7.24 6.00
CA SER A 3 12.91 6.21 5.88
C SER A 3 11.70 6.73 6.67
N PRO A 4 10.54 6.96 6.03
CA PRO A 4 9.38 7.47 6.75
C PRO A 4 8.95 6.45 7.81
N PHE A 5 8.65 6.92 9.02
CA PHE A 5 8.11 6.09 10.09
C PHE A 5 6.61 5.89 9.90
N ARG A 6 6.10 4.75 10.34
CA ARG A 6 4.67 4.48 10.48
C ARG A 6 4.24 4.57 11.92
N THR A 7 2.98 4.95 12.11
CA THR A 7 2.35 5.05 13.42
C THR A 7 1.42 3.88 13.74
N ASN A 8 1.31 2.88 12.86
CA ASN A 8 0.45 1.72 13.11
C ASN A 8 1.23 0.60 13.84
N PRO A 9 0.56 -0.20 14.69
CA PRO A 9 1.23 -1.21 15.52
C PRO A 9 1.69 -2.45 14.72
N SER A 10 1.34 -2.54 13.44
CA SER A 10 1.85 -3.59 12.57
C SER A 10 3.35 -3.39 12.29
N LEU A 11 4.15 -4.42 12.56
CA LEU A 11 5.43 -4.62 11.90
C LEU A 11 5.16 -4.67 10.39
N GLY A 12 5.71 -3.76 9.59
CA GLY A 12 5.42 -3.74 8.15
C GLY A 12 6.46 -3.06 7.23
N PRO A 13 6.31 -3.24 5.90
CA PRO A 13 7.16 -2.62 4.86
C PRO A 13 6.98 -1.11 4.81
N ASN A 14 8.02 -0.26 4.92
CA ASN A 14 7.93 1.23 5.08
C ASN A 14 6.88 1.94 4.17
N LEU A 15 6.46 3.17 4.47
CA LEU A 15 5.34 3.85 3.77
C LEU A 15 5.51 3.98 2.25
N HIS A 16 6.73 3.82 1.73
CA HIS A 16 6.99 3.96 0.30
C HIS A 16 7.41 2.66 -0.37
N GLN A 17 7.42 1.55 0.36
CA GLN A 17 7.82 0.25 -0.16
C GLN A 17 6.64 -0.43 -0.86
N VAL A 18 6.95 -1.08 -1.99
CA VAL A 18 6.05 -1.98 -2.70
C VAL A 18 6.44 -3.41 -2.38
N VAL A 19 5.49 -4.20 -1.88
CA VAL A 19 5.65 -5.65 -1.66
C VAL A 19 5.16 -6.37 -2.90
N LYS A 20 6.05 -7.13 -3.54
CA LYS A 20 5.73 -7.82 -4.78
C LYS A 20 4.71 -8.94 -4.60
N ALA A 21 3.92 -9.20 -5.65
CA ALA A 21 3.07 -10.38 -5.75
C ALA A 21 3.88 -11.64 -5.39
N ASN A 22 3.31 -12.50 -4.55
CA ASN A 22 3.94 -13.72 -4.02
C ASN A 22 5.21 -13.51 -3.17
N LYS A 23 5.58 -12.26 -2.86
CA LYS A 23 6.52 -11.94 -1.79
C LYS A 23 5.76 -11.57 -0.55
N VAL A 24 6.41 -11.88 0.57
CA VAL A 24 5.83 -11.74 1.89
C VAL A 24 6.80 -10.93 2.72
N TRP A 25 6.33 -9.85 3.33
CA TRP A 25 7.19 -8.99 4.14
C TRP A 25 7.47 -9.65 5.51
N TYR A 26 6.44 -10.21 6.14
CA TYR A 26 6.52 -11.16 7.26
C TYR A 26 5.28 -12.07 7.16
N GLU A 27 5.45 -13.37 6.94
CA GLU A 27 4.41 -14.33 7.38
C GLU A 27 5.14 -15.57 7.90
N GLY A 28 4.85 -15.93 9.15
CA GLY A 28 4.72 -17.35 9.45
C GLY A 28 3.53 -17.86 8.63
N ALA A 29 3.76 -18.86 7.78
CA ALA A 29 2.79 -19.60 6.96
C ALA A 29 2.36 -19.03 5.57
N GLY A 30 2.75 -17.82 5.17
CA GLY A 30 2.58 -17.35 3.79
C GLY A 30 1.16 -16.90 3.40
N ARG A 31 1.07 -16.23 2.23
CA ARG A 31 -0.17 -15.64 1.66
C ARG A 31 -1.27 -16.71 1.53
N GLY A 32 -2.27 -16.70 2.43
CA GLY A 32 -3.46 -17.56 2.36
C GLY A 32 -3.52 -18.75 3.31
N ALA A 33 -2.64 -18.83 4.32
CA ALA A 33 -2.77 -19.86 5.35
C ALA A 33 -4.01 -19.62 6.23
N ALA A 34 -4.98 -20.52 6.16
CA ALA A 34 -6.11 -20.50 7.08
C ALA A 34 -5.64 -20.74 8.52
N GLY A 35 -6.03 -19.85 9.44
CA GLY A 35 -5.94 -20.10 10.89
C GLY A 35 -4.64 -19.72 11.60
N ALA A 36 -3.69 -19.05 10.96
CA ALA A 36 -2.58 -18.39 11.66
C ALA A 36 -2.79 -16.88 11.59
N GLY A 37 -3.19 -16.29 12.71
CA GLY A 37 -3.25 -14.83 12.83
C GLY A 37 -1.92 -14.23 12.41
N GLN A 38 -1.99 -13.28 11.48
CA GLN A 38 -0.88 -12.49 10.95
C GLN A 38 -0.43 -11.47 12.01
N VAL A 39 -0.20 -11.92 13.25
CA VAL A 39 0.02 -11.08 14.43
C VAL A 39 1.30 -10.28 14.20
N GLY A 40 1.14 -9.09 13.64
CA GLY A 40 2.23 -8.19 13.31
C GLY A 40 2.19 -7.59 11.91
N SER A 41 1.64 -8.22 10.87
CA SER A 41 1.73 -7.68 9.48
C SER A 41 0.53 -6.79 9.10
N PRO A 42 0.69 -5.79 8.20
CA PRO A 42 -0.43 -4.97 7.76
C PRO A 42 -1.47 -5.79 6.98
N GLN A 43 -2.73 -5.62 7.34
CA GLN A 43 -3.88 -6.18 6.63
C GLN A 43 -4.41 -5.18 5.59
N LEU A 44 -5.07 -5.69 4.54
CA LEU A 44 -5.68 -4.81 3.54
C LEU A 44 -6.71 -3.91 4.22
N GLY A 45 -6.62 -2.61 3.98
CA GLY A 45 -7.42 -1.61 4.68
C GLY A 45 -6.84 -1.10 5.99
N ASP A 46 -5.71 -1.63 6.46
CA ASP A 46 -4.99 -1.00 7.55
C ASP A 46 -4.65 0.45 7.21
N VAL A 47 -4.77 1.31 8.21
CA VAL A 47 -4.46 2.74 8.11
C VAL A 47 -3.20 3.05 8.90
N SER A 48 -2.35 3.89 8.33
CA SER A 48 -1.22 4.48 9.01
C SER A 48 -1.12 5.97 8.71
N PHE A 49 -0.48 6.73 9.60
CA PHE A 49 -0.18 8.14 9.35
C PHE A 49 1.33 8.29 9.16
N GLY A 50 1.71 9.01 8.11
CA GLY A 50 3.09 9.39 7.87
C GLY A 50 3.54 10.56 8.72
N ASP A 51 4.85 10.77 8.76
CA ASP A 51 5.51 11.94 9.34
C ASP A 51 5.09 13.26 8.68
N ASN A 52 4.60 13.18 7.45
CA ASN A 52 3.98 14.27 6.70
C ASN A 52 2.51 14.56 7.10
N GLY A 53 1.97 13.87 8.10
CA GLY A 53 0.59 14.01 8.56
C GLY A 53 -0.47 13.45 7.60
N ARG A 54 -0.06 12.77 6.52
CA ARG A 54 -0.99 12.15 5.57
C ARG A 54 -1.42 10.79 6.05
N GLU A 55 -2.68 10.47 5.78
CA GLU A 55 -3.24 9.14 5.93
C GLU A 55 -2.77 8.24 4.78
N TYR A 56 -2.42 7.00 5.10
CA TYR A 56 -2.04 5.97 4.16
C TYR A 56 -2.87 4.72 4.41
N VAL A 57 -3.34 4.08 3.34
CA VAL A 57 -4.13 2.84 3.41
C VAL A 57 -3.34 1.71 2.76
N TRP A 58 -3.24 0.56 3.41
CA TRP A 58 -2.61 -0.63 2.82
C TRP A 58 -3.56 -1.28 1.82
N VAL A 59 -3.11 -1.40 0.56
CA VAL A 59 -3.97 -1.86 -0.54
C VAL A 59 -3.25 -2.87 -1.43
N GLU A 60 -4.02 -3.62 -2.21
CA GLU A 60 -3.51 -4.51 -3.26
C GLU A 60 -3.80 -3.93 -4.65
N ALA A 61 -2.83 -3.95 -5.55
CA ALA A 61 -3.06 -3.53 -6.93
C ALA A 61 -3.95 -4.54 -7.67
N SER A 62 -5.08 -4.11 -8.23
CA SER A 62 -5.93 -4.97 -9.09
C SER A 62 -5.49 -4.96 -10.55
N ASP A 63 -4.68 -3.98 -10.96
CA ASP A 63 -4.07 -3.89 -12.29
C ASP A 63 -2.69 -3.23 -12.21
N THR A 64 -1.97 -3.18 -13.33
CA THR A 64 -0.67 -2.53 -13.44
C THR A 64 -0.79 -1.02 -13.31
N ILE A 65 -0.08 -0.46 -12.32
CA ILE A 65 0.03 0.98 -12.11
C ILE A 65 1.45 1.42 -12.50
N THR A 66 1.54 2.27 -13.53
CA THR A 66 2.80 2.93 -13.90
C THR A 66 3.10 4.00 -12.87
N VAL A 67 4.29 4.00 -12.28
CA VAL A 67 4.68 4.97 -11.24
C VAL A 67 5.02 6.32 -11.88
N ALA A 68 4.39 7.39 -11.40
CA ALA A 68 4.67 8.76 -11.81
C ALA A 68 5.60 9.50 -10.84
N ALA A 69 6.08 10.67 -11.26
CA ALA A 69 6.74 11.63 -10.36
C ALA A 69 5.77 12.14 -9.28
N SER A 70 6.30 12.85 -8.27
CA SER A 70 5.49 13.42 -7.18
C SER A 70 4.28 14.20 -7.72
N PRO A 71 3.07 13.98 -7.19
CA PRO A 71 2.74 13.25 -5.96
C PRO A 71 2.66 11.72 -6.09
N GLY A 72 2.82 11.18 -7.28
CA GLY A 72 2.62 9.76 -7.62
C GLY A 72 1.45 9.59 -8.58
N THR A 73 1.20 8.35 -8.99
CA THR A 73 0.08 8.04 -9.88
C THR A 73 -1.21 8.04 -9.09
N GLN A 74 -2.21 8.76 -9.57
CA GLN A 74 -3.52 8.78 -8.94
C GLN A 74 -4.18 7.42 -9.11
N ILE A 75 -4.77 6.93 -8.02
CA ILE A 75 -5.45 5.65 -7.97
C ILE A 75 -6.86 5.80 -7.39
N SER A 76 -7.72 4.88 -7.80
CA SER A 76 -9.04 4.66 -7.23
C SER A 76 -9.04 3.40 -6.40
N LEU A 77 -9.58 3.49 -5.19
CA LEU A 77 -9.74 2.35 -4.30
C LEU A 77 -11.11 1.72 -4.52
N THR A 78 -11.15 0.39 -4.61
CA THR A 78 -12.39 -0.39 -4.64
C THR A 78 -12.44 -1.23 -3.37
N VAL A 79 -13.55 -1.13 -2.64
CA VAL A 79 -13.80 -1.88 -1.40
C VAL A 79 -14.95 -2.84 -1.63
N THR A 80 -14.66 -4.14 -1.61
CA THR A 80 -15.63 -5.21 -1.89
C THR A 80 -16.02 -6.01 -0.64
N GLY A 81 -15.30 -5.82 0.47
CA GLY A 81 -15.59 -6.43 1.77
C GLY A 81 -14.65 -5.94 2.87
N PRO A 82 -14.85 -6.38 4.12
CA PRO A 82 -13.83 -6.22 5.16
C PRO A 82 -12.56 -6.96 4.71
N ASP A 83 -11.42 -6.29 4.74
CA ASP A 83 -10.11 -6.80 4.31
C ASP A 83 -9.95 -7.05 2.80
N ASP A 84 -10.82 -6.47 1.97
CA ASP A 84 -10.71 -6.52 0.50
C ASP A 84 -10.73 -5.10 -0.08
N ILE A 85 -9.53 -4.49 -0.12
CA ILE A 85 -9.29 -3.16 -0.71
C ILE A 85 -8.28 -3.29 -1.84
N THR A 86 -8.75 -3.02 -3.04
CA THR A 86 -7.93 -3.01 -4.25
C THR A 86 -7.73 -1.60 -4.80
N ALA A 87 -6.65 -1.42 -5.56
CA ALA A 87 -6.28 -0.16 -6.18
C ALA A 87 -5.96 -0.33 -7.67
N ALA A 88 -6.48 0.56 -8.49
CA ALA A 88 -6.11 0.69 -9.91
C ALA A 88 -5.88 2.17 -10.26
N ALA A 89 -5.19 2.44 -11.37
CA ALA A 89 -5.01 3.80 -11.86
C ALA A 89 -6.39 4.47 -12.10
N GLY A 90 -6.59 5.66 -11.55
CA GLY A 90 -7.88 6.33 -11.57
C GLY A 90 -7.94 7.54 -10.66
N ALA A 91 -8.95 8.39 -10.84
CA ALA A 91 -9.08 9.66 -10.12
C ALA A 91 -9.84 9.50 -8.78
N GLY A 92 -9.36 8.64 -7.88
CA GLY A 92 -10.03 8.36 -6.60
C GLY A 92 -9.51 9.15 -5.40
N GLY A 93 -8.61 10.11 -5.61
CA GLY A 93 -8.07 10.93 -4.52
C GLY A 93 -7.01 10.24 -3.67
N PHE A 94 -6.46 9.11 -4.10
CA PHE A 94 -5.29 8.45 -3.50
C PHE A 94 -4.14 8.41 -4.49
N TYR A 95 -2.92 8.24 -3.98
CA TYR A 95 -1.70 8.18 -4.79
C TYR A 95 -0.88 6.93 -4.46
N ALA A 96 -0.40 6.26 -5.51
CA ALA A 96 0.65 5.25 -5.40
C ALA A 96 2.01 5.90 -5.05
N PRO A 97 2.97 5.15 -4.50
CA PRO A 97 4.34 5.62 -4.28
C PRO A 97 4.92 6.24 -5.56
N HIS A 98 5.55 7.41 -5.43
CA HIS A 98 6.12 8.12 -6.58
C HIS A 98 7.58 7.72 -6.87
N SER A 99 8.08 8.10 -8.04
CA SER A 99 9.40 7.72 -8.58
C SER A 99 10.62 8.13 -7.74
N GLY A 100 10.42 9.00 -6.75
CA GLY A 100 11.46 9.41 -5.80
C GLY A 100 11.68 8.39 -4.68
N PHE A 101 10.77 7.43 -4.52
CA PHE A 101 10.85 6.38 -3.50
C PHE A 101 10.86 4.97 -4.08
N TYR A 102 10.13 4.75 -5.17
CA TYR A 102 10.03 3.45 -5.81
C TYR A 102 10.09 3.62 -7.32
N SER A 103 10.85 2.79 -8.03
CA SER A 103 10.99 2.83 -9.47
C SER A 103 10.40 1.58 -10.14
N GLY A 104 9.84 1.77 -11.34
CA GLY A 104 9.25 0.70 -12.14
C GLY A 104 7.72 0.71 -12.10
N THR A 105 7.12 -0.47 -12.24
CA THR A 105 5.68 -0.66 -12.22
C THR A 105 5.25 -1.37 -10.92
N ILE A 106 4.04 -1.06 -10.48
CA ILE A 106 3.33 -1.83 -9.47
C ILE A 106 2.41 -2.77 -10.26
N ALA A 107 2.67 -4.07 -10.19
CA ALA A 107 1.91 -5.06 -10.95
C ALA A 107 0.68 -5.51 -10.16
N ALA A 108 -0.29 -6.12 -10.83
CA ALA A 108 -1.44 -6.74 -10.16
C ALA A 108 -0.96 -7.74 -9.08
N GLY A 109 -1.56 -7.66 -7.89
CA GLY A 109 -1.21 -8.46 -6.71
C GLY A 109 -0.03 -7.94 -5.88
N ASP A 110 0.64 -6.87 -6.33
CA ASP A 110 1.57 -6.09 -5.49
C ASP A 110 0.79 -5.32 -4.42
N ARG A 111 1.39 -5.14 -3.25
CA ARG A 111 0.79 -4.38 -2.14
C ARG A 111 1.63 -3.18 -1.75
N PHE A 112 0.98 -2.09 -1.36
CA PHE A 112 1.63 -0.84 -1.03
C PHE A 112 0.74 0.05 -0.15
N TRP A 113 1.34 1.08 0.44
CA TRP A 113 0.63 2.13 1.16
C TRP A 113 0.17 3.22 0.19
N ALA A 114 -1.12 3.29 -0.07
CA ALA A 114 -1.76 4.35 -0.87
C ALA A 114 -1.88 5.63 -0.04
N ALA A 115 -1.23 6.71 -0.46
CA ALA A 115 -1.28 7.98 0.24
C ALA A 115 -2.59 8.72 -0.09
N LYS A 116 -3.35 9.13 0.91
CA LYS A 116 -4.52 9.99 0.71
C LYS A 116 -4.08 11.33 0.15
N GLY A 117 -4.66 11.69 -0.98
CA GLY A 117 -4.47 12.98 -1.60
C GLY A 117 -5.09 14.08 -0.75
N THR A 118 -4.42 15.22 -0.69
CA THR A 118 -5.11 16.48 -0.38
C THR A 118 -5.93 16.83 -1.61
N ALA A 119 -7.27 16.88 -1.48
CA ALA A 119 -8.08 17.58 -2.47
C ALA A 119 -7.52 19.01 -2.63
N PRO A 120 -7.54 19.59 -3.84
CA PRO A 120 -7.21 21.00 -4.01
C PRO A 120 -8.08 21.90 -3.11
#